data_AF-A0A8H4GVV8-F1
#
_entry.id   AF-A0A8H4GVV8-F1
#
_cell.length_a   1.000
_cell.length_b   1.000
_cell.length_c   1.000
_cell.angle_alpha   90.00
_cell.angle_beta   90.00
_cell.angle_gamma   90.00
#
_symmetry.space_group_name_H-M   'P 1'
#
loop_
_entity.id
_entity.type
_entity.pdbx_description
1 polymer ?
#
loop_
_entity_poly.entity_id
_entity_poly.type
_entity_poly.pdbx_seq_one_letter_code
_entity_poly.pdbx_strand_id
1 'polypeptide(L)'
;MAPKPKPKPKPKPSKQSPHPTPTREENEPPCEFTHPCTTSTSPSTSGSASASGMGSHPRKLISHIFGRNKTSTKLFPSHVWVHYCRKHYQRARYRSRAWPFTQCELLLDSLARMEAWGGVESFEVVLRRREVQRLSSSSAEQQDADKEGMRLRKGRRGVTSASVCVSGDEEEEYGDDEEESSDDGKKIKGRRAPRIKACPVPEWLRAETGSGKSFAEIRAIVERIREDLTEQHRQTQKTEGKDKSKEQVLFPDIEILPTFREWVLEQANEDVKNTSKKSRAGTYDAGKYQKPNKQTIT
;
A
#
# COMPACT_ATOMS: atom_id res chain seq x y z
N MET A 1 -32.40 7.57 80.36
CA MET A 1 -31.15 8.02 79.70
C MET A 1 -30.86 7.06 78.55
N ALA A 2 -31.16 7.45 77.32
CA ALA A 2 -30.99 6.63 76.12
C ALA A 2 -29.71 7.04 75.35
N PRO A 3 -28.96 6.10 74.74
CA PRO A 3 -27.71 6.41 74.07
C PRO A 3 -27.95 7.12 72.72
N LYS A 4 -27.15 8.17 72.46
CA LYS A 4 -27.20 8.97 71.23
C LYS A 4 -26.71 8.18 70.01
N PRO A 5 -27.34 8.31 68.82
CA PRO A 5 -26.90 7.64 67.60
C PRO A 5 -25.67 8.32 66.97
N LYS A 6 -24.75 7.52 66.43
CA LYS A 6 -23.53 8.00 65.74
C LYS A 6 -23.85 8.60 64.36
N PRO A 7 -23.16 9.67 63.92
CA PRO A 7 -23.36 10.25 62.59
C PRO A 7 -22.70 9.40 61.49
N LYS A 8 -23.40 9.29 60.35
CA LYS A 8 -22.99 8.56 59.14
C LYS A 8 -21.84 9.26 58.39
N PRO A 9 -20.90 8.54 57.75
CA PRO A 9 -19.90 9.14 56.88
C PRO A 9 -20.51 9.61 55.54
N LYS A 10 -20.11 10.80 55.10
CA LYS A 10 -20.57 11.44 53.84
C LYS A 10 -20.03 10.69 52.60
N PRO A 11 -20.80 10.64 51.50
CA PRO A 11 -20.38 10.00 50.26
C PRO A 11 -19.27 10.80 49.56
N LYS A 12 -18.22 10.11 49.08
CA LYS A 12 -17.19 10.68 48.20
C LYS A 12 -17.78 10.93 46.80
N PRO A 13 -17.44 12.06 46.13
CA PRO A 13 -17.85 12.28 44.75
C PRO A 13 -17.10 11.31 43.83
N SER A 14 -17.84 10.44 43.15
CA SER A 14 -17.31 9.60 42.08
C SER A 14 -16.93 10.50 40.90
N LYS A 15 -15.64 10.49 40.56
CA LYS A 15 -15.14 11.07 39.31
C LYS A 15 -15.81 10.32 38.15
N GLN A 16 -16.68 11.02 37.43
CA GLN A 16 -17.13 10.61 36.11
C GLN A 16 -15.93 10.67 35.17
N SER A 17 -15.59 9.56 34.54
CA SER A 17 -14.67 9.52 33.41
C SER A 17 -15.45 9.90 32.15
N PRO A 18 -15.13 11.01 31.45
CA PRO A 18 -15.58 11.20 30.10
C PRO A 18 -14.50 10.62 29.20
N HIS A 19 -14.72 9.45 28.62
CA HIS A 19 -14.16 9.00 27.33
C HIS A 19 -14.42 7.49 27.24
N PRO A 20 -15.34 7.04 26.36
CA PRO A 20 -15.38 5.62 26.02
C PRO A 20 -14.10 5.31 25.24
N THR A 21 -13.23 4.49 25.82
CA THR A 21 -12.17 3.80 25.08
C THR A 21 -12.86 2.96 24.01
N PRO A 22 -12.70 3.24 22.70
CA PRO A 22 -13.21 2.31 21.70
C PRO A 22 -12.30 1.09 21.75
N THR A 23 -12.78 0.02 22.38
CA THR A 23 -12.29 -1.33 22.11
C THR A 23 -12.38 -1.52 20.60
N ARG A 24 -11.23 -1.53 19.92
CA ARG A 24 -11.13 -1.81 18.49
C ARG A 24 -11.47 -3.29 18.27
N GLU A 25 -12.75 -3.62 18.36
CA GLU A 25 -13.30 -4.83 17.77
C GLU A 25 -13.15 -4.66 16.27
N GLU A 26 -12.05 -5.19 15.71
CA GLU A 26 -11.84 -5.27 14.27
C GLU A 26 -12.83 -6.26 13.66
N ASN A 27 -14.10 -5.87 13.58
CA ASN A 27 -14.97 -6.44 12.59
C ASN A 27 -14.36 -6.11 11.23
N GLU A 28 -14.00 -7.16 10.51
CA GLU A 28 -13.38 -7.07 9.20
C GLU A 28 -14.28 -6.23 8.26
N PRO A 29 -13.74 -5.21 7.58
CA PRO A 29 -14.54 -4.29 6.79
C PRO A 29 -15.28 -5.04 5.67
N PRO A 30 -16.57 -4.79 5.44
CA PRO A 30 -17.32 -5.49 4.40
C PRO A 30 -16.82 -5.13 3.00
N CYS A 31 -17.12 -5.98 2.02
CA CYS A 31 -16.86 -5.66 0.63
C CYS A 31 -17.88 -4.64 0.10
N GLU A 32 -17.40 -3.50 -0.41
CA GLU A 32 -18.19 -2.35 -0.87
C GLU A 32 -18.46 -2.33 -2.38
N PHE A 33 -18.14 -3.41 -3.10
CA PHE A 33 -18.39 -3.46 -4.55
C PHE A 33 -19.88 -3.54 -4.90
N THR A 34 -20.64 -4.36 -4.16
CA THR A 34 -22.10 -4.49 -4.22
C THR A 34 -22.61 -4.81 -2.83
N HIS A 35 -23.78 -4.29 -2.44
CA HIS A 35 -24.42 -4.61 -1.17
C HIS A 35 -25.75 -5.35 -1.40
N PRO A 36 -25.88 -6.62 -0.96
CA PRO A 36 -24.83 -7.46 -0.35
C PRO A 36 -23.78 -7.93 -1.36
N CYS A 37 -22.59 -8.30 -0.87
CA CYS A 37 -21.54 -8.86 -1.70
C CYS A 37 -21.91 -10.29 -2.09
N THR A 38 -22.29 -10.52 -3.35
CA THR A 38 -22.69 -11.85 -3.87
C THR A 38 -21.54 -12.86 -3.99
N THR A 39 -20.33 -12.46 -3.61
CA THR A 39 -19.13 -13.30 -3.69
C THR A 39 -18.52 -13.65 -2.34
N SER A 40 -18.98 -12.99 -1.28
CA SER A 40 -18.66 -13.37 0.08
C SER A 40 -19.66 -14.44 0.47
N THR A 41 -19.19 -15.66 0.72
CA THR A 41 -19.97 -16.66 1.45
C THR A 41 -20.40 -16.03 2.76
N SER A 42 -21.72 -15.87 2.96
CA SER A 42 -22.31 -15.21 4.12
C SER A 42 -21.80 -15.80 5.45
N PRO A 43 -21.64 -15.02 6.53
CA PRO A 43 -21.66 -15.59 7.87
C PRO A 43 -23.11 -15.99 8.16
N SER A 44 -23.48 -17.24 7.89
CA SER A 44 -24.78 -17.78 8.27
C SER A 44 -24.83 -17.96 9.78
N THR A 45 -25.79 -17.29 10.41
CA THR A 45 -26.26 -17.54 11.76
C THR A 45 -26.70 -19.00 11.90
N SER A 46 -25.85 -19.86 12.45
CA SER A 46 -26.24 -21.06 13.20
C SER A 46 -25.00 -21.75 13.77
N GLY A 47 -25.05 -22.08 15.06
CA GLY A 47 -23.94 -22.65 15.80
C GLY A 47 -23.47 -23.96 15.18
N SER A 48 -22.26 -23.95 14.63
CA SER A 48 -21.40 -25.12 14.48
C SER A 48 -19.97 -24.63 14.37
N ALA A 49 -19.22 -24.85 15.45
CA ALA A 49 -17.77 -24.77 15.42
C ALA A 49 -17.22 -25.71 14.35
N SER A 50 -16.07 -25.35 13.78
CA SER A 50 -15.30 -26.10 12.78
C SER A 50 -15.86 -26.17 11.34
N ALA A 51 -15.75 -25.03 10.64
CA ALA A 51 -15.31 -25.03 9.25
C ALA A 51 -14.57 -23.72 8.99
N SER A 52 -13.24 -23.77 9.06
CA SER A 52 -12.30 -22.69 8.73
C SER A 52 -12.36 -22.36 7.24
N GLY A 53 -13.47 -21.77 6.79
CA GLY A 53 -13.58 -21.12 5.50
C GLY A 53 -12.85 -19.80 5.57
N MET A 54 -11.53 -19.83 5.33
CA MET A 54 -10.61 -18.70 5.30
C MET A 54 -11.07 -17.68 4.24
N GLY A 55 -12.08 -16.87 4.57
CA GLY A 55 -12.59 -15.79 3.75
C GLY A 55 -11.48 -14.75 3.61
N SER A 56 -10.99 -14.56 2.39
CA SER A 56 -9.84 -13.68 2.15
C SER A 56 -10.13 -12.27 2.64
N HIS A 57 -9.25 -11.72 3.48
CA HIS A 57 -9.32 -10.32 3.90
C HIS A 57 -9.56 -9.37 2.71
N PRO A 58 -10.64 -8.55 2.74
CA PRO A 58 -10.89 -7.54 1.74
C PRO A 58 -9.67 -6.66 1.54
N ARG A 59 -9.44 -6.33 0.27
CA ARG A 59 -8.29 -5.54 -0.15
C ARG A 59 -8.61 -4.08 0.06
N LYS A 60 -7.65 -3.33 0.62
CA LYS A 60 -7.66 -1.86 0.65
C LYS A 60 -7.49 -1.33 -0.78
N LEU A 61 -8.58 -0.83 -1.34
CA LEU A 61 -8.58 -0.26 -2.70
C LEU A 61 -7.69 0.96 -2.73
N ILE A 62 -7.06 1.17 -3.89
CA ILE A 62 -6.21 2.32 -4.23
C ILE A 62 -5.10 2.72 -3.24
N SER A 63 -4.88 1.95 -2.17
CA SER A 63 -3.79 2.14 -1.20
C SER A 63 -2.42 2.23 -1.87
N HIS A 64 -2.27 1.69 -3.09
CA HIS A 64 -1.06 1.83 -3.88
C HIS A 64 -0.79 3.21 -4.47
N ILE A 65 -1.80 4.06 -4.56
CA ILE A 65 -1.63 5.47 -4.91
C ILE A 65 -1.03 6.20 -3.72
N PHE A 66 -1.37 5.81 -2.50
CA PHE A 66 -0.81 6.38 -1.26
C PHE A 66 0.52 5.73 -0.82
N GLY A 67 1.25 5.11 -1.75
CA GLY A 67 2.50 4.41 -1.48
C GLY A 67 2.29 3.06 -0.81
N ARG A 68 1.84 2.05 -1.58
CA ARG A 68 1.56 0.70 -1.05
C ARG A 68 2.75 0.17 -0.24
N ASN A 69 2.49 -0.38 0.94
CA ASN A 69 3.51 -0.94 1.85
C ASN A 69 4.41 0.09 2.54
N LYS A 70 4.26 1.39 2.27
CA LYS A 70 4.87 2.43 3.11
C LYS A 70 4.15 2.47 4.46
N THR A 71 4.90 2.83 5.51
CA THR A 71 4.41 2.94 6.89
C THR A 71 3.22 3.88 7.01
N SER A 72 3.17 4.95 6.21
CA SER A 72 2.06 5.89 6.11
C SER A 72 0.70 5.21 5.91
N THR A 73 0.60 4.22 5.01
CA THR A 73 -0.67 3.52 4.75
C THR A 73 -1.18 2.66 5.90
N LYS A 74 -0.31 2.32 6.87
CA LYS A 74 -0.67 1.56 8.08
C LYS A 74 -1.31 2.44 9.17
N LEU A 75 -1.05 3.76 9.14
CA LEU A 75 -1.56 4.71 10.12
C LEU A 75 -3.05 5.01 9.93
N PHE A 76 -3.57 4.80 8.72
CA PHE A 76 -4.99 4.97 8.46
C PHE A 76 -5.84 3.87 9.12
N PRO A 77 -6.93 4.24 9.82
CA PRO A 77 -7.94 3.31 10.26
C PRO A 77 -8.56 2.52 9.11
N SER A 78 -9.11 1.34 9.42
CA SER A 78 -9.75 0.47 8.43
C SER A 78 -10.88 1.19 7.68
N HIS A 79 -11.76 1.90 8.39
CA HIS A 79 -12.93 2.56 7.79
C HIS A 79 -12.60 3.67 6.78
N VAL A 80 -11.36 4.19 6.77
CA VAL A 80 -10.92 5.19 5.79
C VAL A 80 -10.77 4.58 4.40
N TRP A 81 -10.43 3.30 4.32
CA TRP A 81 -10.23 2.61 3.05
C TRP A 81 -11.53 2.05 2.51
N VAL A 82 -11.69 2.15 1.18
CA VAL A 82 -12.68 1.34 0.46
C VAL A 82 -12.17 -0.09 0.37
N HIS A 83 -13.03 -1.08 0.64
CA HIS A 83 -12.64 -2.49 0.66
C HIS A 83 -13.40 -3.34 -0.36
N TYR A 84 -12.69 -4.13 -1.19
CA TYR A 84 -13.30 -5.16 -2.04
C TYR A 84 -12.74 -6.54 -1.70
N CYS A 85 -13.59 -7.56 -1.77
CA CYS A 85 -13.13 -8.93 -1.74
C CYS A 85 -12.17 -9.23 -2.91
N ARG A 86 -11.43 -10.34 -2.83
CA ARG A 86 -10.48 -10.74 -3.88
C ARG A 86 -11.12 -10.82 -5.26
N LYS A 87 -12.32 -11.42 -5.37
CA LYS A 87 -13.02 -11.63 -6.64
C LYS A 87 -13.44 -10.29 -7.26
N HIS A 88 -14.05 -9.40 -6.49
CA HIS A 88 -14.48 -8.07 -6.97
C HIS A 88 -13.30 -7.19 -7.38
N TYR A 89 -12.22 -7.17 -6.60
CA TYR A 89 -10.99 -6.48 -6.98
C TYR A 89 -10.48 -6.94 -8.35
N GLN A 90 -10.46 -8.26 -8.59
CA GLN A 90 -10.02 -8.79 -9.88
C GLN A 90 -10.95 -8.40 -11.03
N ARG A 91 -12.28 -8.37 -10.82
CA ARG A 91 -13.24 -7.95 -11.85
C ARG A 91 -13.04 -6.48 -12.21
N ALA A 92 -13.03 -5.61 -11.20
CA ALA A 92 -12.93 -4.17 -11.39
C ALA A 92 -11.62 -3.81 -12.10
N ARG A 93 -10.49 -4.37 -11.65
CA ARG A 93 -9.16 -3.99 -12.15
C ARG A 93 -8.78 -4.58 -13.50
N TYR A 94 -9.05 -5.87 -13.72
CA TYR A 94 -8.47 -6.58 -14.87
C TYR A 94 -9.45 -6.81 -16.01
N ARG A 95 -10.76 -6.65 -15.77
CA ARG A 95 -11.78 -6.88 -16.80
C ARG A 95 -12.39 -5.58 -17.35
N SER A 96 -12.35 -4.49 -16.58
CA SER A 96 -12.95 -3.21 -16.98
C SER A 96 -11.94 -2.28 -17.63
N ARG A 97 -12.26 -1.77 -18.84
CA ARG A 97 -11.52 -0.64 -19.45
C ARG A 97 -11.76 0.68 -18.71
N ALA A 98 -12.81 0.74 -17.90
CA ALA A 98 -13.15 1.92 -17.10
C ALA A 98 -12.33 2.02 -15.79
N TRP A 99 -11.47 1.04 -15.49
CA TRP A 99 -10.73 0.98 -14.23
C TRP A 99 -9.97 2.28 -13.88
N PRO A 100 -9.28 2.99 -14.79
CA PRO A 100 -8.63 4.25 -14.47
C PRO A 100 -9.60 5.34 -13.98
N PHE A 101 -10.83 5.36 -14.49
CA PHE A 101 -11.88 6.28 -14.05
C PHE A 101 -12.40 5.89 -12.67
N THR A 102 -12.69 4.59 -12.46
CA THR A 102 -13.06 4.06 -11.15
C THR A 102 -11.96 4.31 -10.11
N GLN A 103 -10.67 4.30 -10.50
CA GLN A 103 -9.59 4.68 -9.60
C GLN A 103 -9.69 6.14 -9.15
N CYS A 104 -10.09 7.06 -10.02
CA CYS A 104 -10.30 8.47 -9.67
C CYS A 104 -11.48 8.62 -8.70
N GLU A 105 -12.60 7.94 -8.96
CA GLU A 105 -13.77 7.94 -8.07
C GLU A 105 -13.43 7.40 -6.68
N LEU A 106 -12.78 6.22 -6.61
CA LEU A 106 -12.33 5.63 -5.35
C LEU A 106 -11.34 6.54 -4.59
N LEU A 107 -10.57 7.35 -5.32
CA LEU A 107 -9.62 8.29 -4.74
C LEU A 107 -10.33 9.48 -4.12
N LEU A 108 -11.34 10.04 -4.79
CA LEU A 108 -12.20 11.08 -4.23
C LEU A 108 -12.96 10.58 -2.98
N ASP A 109 -13.51 9.37 -3.02
CA ASP A 109 -14.17 8.75 -1.86
C ASP A 109 -13.22 8.59 -0.68
N SER A 110 -12.01 8.09 -0.93
CA SER A 110 -11.01 7.90 0.11
C SER A 110 -10.55 9.25 0.68
N LEU A 111 -10.39 10.29 -0.15
CA LEU A 111 -10.06 11.64 0.31
C LEU A 111 -11.16 12.22 1.20
N ALA A 112 -12.44 12.02 0.86
CA ALA A 112 -13.55 12.45 1.72
C ALA A 112 -13.52 11.74 3.08
N ARG A 113 -13.26 10.42 3.11
CA ARG A 113 -13.12 9.65 4.36
C ARG A 113 -11.91 10.09 5.18
N MET A 114 -10.78 10.37 4.53
CA MET A 114 -9.55 10.86 5.17
C MET A 114 -9.75 12.25 5.79
N GLU A 115 -10.45 13.14 5.08
CA GLU A 115 -10.76 14.48 5.58
C GLU A 115 -11.72 14.42 6.76
N ALA A 116 -12.77 13.60 6.68
CA ALA A 116 -13.71 13.38 7.77
C ALA A 116 -13.06 12.75 9.00
N TRP A 117 -12.07 11.87 8.81
CA TRP A 117 -11.27 11.30 9.90
C TRP A 117 -10.35 12.34 10.57
N GLY A 118 -9.90 13.36 9.83
CA GLY A 118 -9.16 14.51 10.37
C GLY A 118 -7.71 14.25 10.76
N GLY A 119 -7.17 13.04 10.54
CA GLY A 119 -5.80 12.67 10.90
C GLY A 119 -4.71 13.09 9.88
N VAL A 120 -5.10 13.52 8.69
CA VAL A 120 -4.17 13.99 7.65
C VAL A 120 -4.05 15.51 7.70
N GLU A 121 -2.82 16.01 7.63
CA GLU A 121 -2.52 17.45 7.61
C GLU A 121 -2.34 17.98 6.19
N SER A 122 -1.52 17.29 5.38
CA SER A 122 -1.22 17.67 4.00
C SER A 122 -0.78 16.44 3.20
N PHE A 123 -0.52 16.63 1.91
CA PHE A 123 -0.04 15.59 1.00
C PHE A 123 1.22 16.03 0.27
N GLU A 124 2.04 15.05 -0.10
CA GLU A 124 3.15 15.17 -1.02
C GLU A 124 2.84 14.38 -2.29
N VAL A 125 2.87 15.03 -3.45
CA VAL A 125 2.71 14.38 -4.74
C VAL A 125 4.09 14.08 -5.31
N VAL A 126 4.38 12.81 -5.53
CA VAL A 126 5.69 12.35 -6.03
C VAL A 126 5.54 11.47 -7.26
N LEU A 127 6.57 11.46 -8.11
CA LEU A 127 6.66 10.51 -9.21
C LEU A 127 7.02 9.13 -8.67
N ARG A 128 6.42 8.07 -9.23
CA ARG A 128 6.90 6.71 -8.94
C ARG A 128 8.31 6.52 -9.46
N ARG A 129 9.09 5.65 -8.78
CA ARG A 129 10.46 5.28 -9.18
C ARG A 129 10.61 4.95 -10.67
N ARG A 130 9.62 4.27 -11.27
CA ARG A 130 9.63 3.93 -12.69
C ARG A 130 9.54 5.14 -13.62
N GLU A 131 8.82 6.18 -13.21
CA GLU A 131 8.74 7.42 -13.98
C GLU A 131 10.04 8.22 -13.84
N VAL A 132 10.59 8.30 -12.62
CA VAL A 132 11.89 8.93 -12.37
C VAL A 132 12.98 8.29 -13.23
N GLN A 133 13.04 6.95 -13.26
CA GLN A 133 14.04 6.21 -14.06
C GLN A 133 13.90 6.50 -15.56
N ARG A 134 12.67 6.65 -16.06
CA ARG A 134 12.43 6.97 -17.48
C ARG A 134 12.96 8.35 -17.83
N LEU A 135 12.68 9.35 -16.99
CA LEU A 135 13.14 10.73 -17.19
C LEU A 135 14.66 10.83 -17.09
N SER A 136 15.29 10.09 -16.17
CA SER A 136 16.75 10.06 -16.06
C SER A 136 17.42 9.43 -17.28
N SER A 137 16.87 8.34 -17.82
CA SER A 137 17.40 7.69 -19.03
C SER A 137 17.29 8.60 -20.26
N SER A 138 16.13 9.24 -20.46
CA SER A 138 15.96 10.18 -21.58
C SER A 138 16.86 11.41 -21.48
N SER A 139 17.17 11.86 -20.26
CA SER A 139 18.08 13.00 -20.04
C SER A 139 19.56 12.63 -20.28
N ALA A 140 19.96 11.39 -19.98
CA ALA A 140 21.31 10.90 -20.24
C ALA A 140 21.59 10.72 -21.74
N GLU A 141 20.64 10.19 -22.50
CA GLU A 141 20.74 10.05 -23.96
C GLU A 141 20.84 11.41 -24.67
N GLN A 142 20.13 12.42 -24.16
CA GLN A 142 20.21 13.80 -24.68
C GLN A 142 21.58 14.44 -24.43
N GLN A 143 22.28 14.09 -23.33
CA GLN A 143 23.61 14.62 -23.00
C GLN A 143 24.75 13.96 -23.78
N ASP A 144 24.59 12.72 -24.23
CA ASP A 144 25.57 12.06 -25.11
C ASP A 144 25.44 12.53 -26.57
N ALA A 145 24.23 12.85 -27.03
CA ALA A 145 24.01 13.41 -28.37
C ALA A 145 24.64 14.81 -28.56
N ASP A 146 24.72 15.61 -27.49
CA ASP A 146 25.34 16.95 -27.53
C ASP A 146 26.88 16.89 -27.46
N LYS A 147 27.47 15.76 -27.04
CA LYS A 147 28.92 15.51 -27.06
C LYS A 147 29.41 14.91 -28.38
N GLU A 148 28.55 14.22 -29.13
CA GLU A 148 28.83 13.74 -30.49
C GLU A 148 28.78 14.86 -31.55
N GLY A 149 28.22 16.03 -31.23
CA GLY A 149 28.26 17.23 -32.09
C GLY A 149 29.61 17.97 -32.12
N MET A 150 30.54 17.65 -31.20
CA MET A 150 31.80 18.39 -31.01
C MET A 150 33.06 17.54 -31.26
N ARG A 151 32.97 16.43 -32.03
CA ARG A 151 34.12 15.54 -32.29
C ARG A 151 34.52 15.33 -33.76
N LEU A 152 34.02 16.13 -34.70
CA LEU A 152 34.66 16.26 -36.02
C LEU A 152 35.64 17.45 -36.04
N ARG A 153 36.84 17.29 -35.48
CA ARG A 153 38.10 18.02 -35.85
C ARG A 153 39.25 17.73 -34.87
N LYS A 154 39.86 16.55 -34.92
CA LYS A 154 41.33 16.40 -34.77
C LYS A 154 41.77 15.00 -35.20
N GLY A 155 42.72 14.95 -36.12
CA GLY A 155 43.23 13.71 -36.68
C GLY A 155 44.14 12.90 -35.74
N ARG A 156 44.11 11.59 -35.98
CA ARG A 156 45.24 10.66 -36.14
C ARG A 156 46.48 10.82 -35.22
N ARG A 157 46.64 9.83 -34.33
CA ARG A 157 47.83 9.16 -33.73
C ARG A 157 47.39 8.74 -32.32
N GLY A 158 47.49 7.54 -31.78
CA GLY A 158 48.19 6.30 -32.11
C GLY A 158 48.56 5.64 -30.76
N VAL A 159 48.24 4.35 -30.60
CA VAL A 159 48.90 3.36 -29.71
C VAL A 159 48.53 3.31 -28.19
N THR A 160 47.87 2.19 -27.85
CA THR A 160 47.92 1.27 -26.67
C THR A 160 48.07 1.77 -25.23
N SER A 161 47.13 1.39 -24.34
CA SER A 161 47.27 0.29 -23.35
C SER A 161 46.31 0.40 -22.15
N ALA A 162 45.50 -0.65 -21.99
CA ALA A 162 45.08 -1.38 -20.78
C ALA A 162 44.58 -0.69 -19.48
N SER A 163 43.48 -1.28 -18.96
CA SER A 163 43.21 -1.65 -17.54
C SER A 163 43.00 -0.52 -16.50
N VAL A 164 42.05 -0.52 -15.55
CA VAL A 164 40.97 -1.40 -15.07
C VAL A 164 39.97 -0.45 -14.37
N CYS A 165 38.65 -0.68 -14.51
CA CYS A 165 37.62 -0.11 -13.64
C CYS A 165 37.12 -1.19 -12.67
N VAL A 166 37.26 -0.95 -11.36
CA VAL A 166 36.61 -1.75 -10.31
C VAL A 166 35.40 -0.96 -9.82
N SER A 167 34.22 -1.44 -10.18
CA SER A 167 32.94 -1.09 -9.56
C SER A 167 32.61 -2.20 -8.56
N GLY A 168 32.39 -1.84 -7.30
CA GLY A 168 31.90 -2.76 -6.27
C GLY A 168 30.36 -2.80 -6.30
N ASP A 169 29.82 -3.93 -6.74
CA ASP A 169 28.43 -4.35 -6.55
C ASP A 169 28.45 -5.42 -5.44
N GLU A 170 27.78 -5.14 -4.32
CA GLU A 170 27.54 -6.10 -3.25
C GLU A 170 26.11 -6.65 -3.43
N GLU A 171 25.98 -7.75 -4.18
CA GLU A 171 24.81 -8.63 -4.11
C GLU A 171 25.12 -9.78 -3.15
N GLU A 172 24.39 -9.83 -2.04
CA GLU A 172 24.45 -10.89 -1.02
C GLU A 172 23.85 -12.19 -1.58
N GLU A 173 24.73 -13.16 -1.85
CA GLU A 173 24.46 -14.52 -2.31
C GLU A 173 24.16 -15.43 -1.11
N TYR A 174 22.92 -15.91 -0.99
CA TYR A 174 22.60 -17.03 -0.11
C TYR A 174 22.92 -18.34 -0.85
N GLY A 175 24.02 -18.99 -0.46
CA GLY A 175 24.36 -20.34 -0.88
C GLY A 175 23.37 -21.37 -0.34
N ASP A 176 22.88 -22.23 -1.22
CA ASP A 176 22.18 -23.46 -0.87
C ASP A 176 23.01 -24.60 -1.46
N ASP A 177 23.58 -25.38 -0.54
CA ASP A 177 24.52 -26.47 -0.78
C ASP A 177 23.82 -27.67 -1.42
N GLU A 178 24.60 -28.41 -2.20
CA GLU A 178 24.17 -29.45 -3.13
C GLU A 178 23.64 -30.70 -2.43
N GLU A 179 22.61 -31.33 -3.01
CA GLU A 179 22.45 -32.80 -2.97
C GLU A 179 21.97 -33.26 -4.36
N GLU A 180 22.77 -34.11 -4.99
CA GLU A 180 22.59 -34.67 -6.32
C GLU A 180 21.35 -35.57 -6.44
N SER A 181 20.72 -35.60 -7.63
CA SER A 181 20.46 -36.85 -8.36
C SER A 181 19.76 -36.62 -9.72
N SER A 182 20.46 -37.09 -10.76
CA SER A 182 19.97 -37.63 -12.04
C SER A 182 19.15 -36.75 -13.01
N ASP A 183 19.88 -36.24 -14.01
CA ASP A 183 19.60 -36.28 -15.46
C ASP A 183 18.16 -36.54 -15.91
N ASP A 184 17.44 -35.48 -16.31
CA ASP A 184 16.70 -35.44 -17.58
C ASP A 184 16.35 -33.98 -17.95
N GLY A 185 16.83 -33.53 -19.10
CA GLY A 185 16.98 -32.12 -19.48
C GLY A 185 15.68 -31.36 -19.77
N LYS A 186 14.99 -30.89 -18.73
CA LYS A 186 13.86 -29.97 -18.86
C LYS A 186 14.24 -28.55 -18.42
N LYS A 187 14.72 -27.74 -19.38
CA LYS A 187 15.00 -26.30 -19.20
C LYS A 187 13.85 -25.62 -18.45
N ILE A 188 14.08 -25.28 -17.18
CA ILE A 188 13.16 -24.49 -16.36
C ILE A 188 13.03 -23.13 -17.05
N LYS A 189 11.90 -22.88 -17.72
CA LYS A 189 11.60 -21.56 -18.29
C LYS A 189 11.50 -20.58 -17.12
N GLY A 190 12.55 -19.79 -16.91
CA GLY A 190 12.54 -18.70 -15.95
C GLY A 190 11.27 -17.87 -16.10
N ARG A 191 10.60 -17.54 -14.98
CA ARG A 191 9.37 -16.76 -15.00
C ARG A 191 9.67 -15.43 -15.67
N ARG A 192 9.12 -15.22 -16.88
CA ARG A 192 9.27 -13.95 -17.60
C ARG A 192 8.79 -12.81 -16.70
N ALA A 193 9.65 -11.82 -16.50
CA ALA A 193 9.30 -10.63 -15.72
C ALA A 193 8.02 -10.00 -16.29
N PRO A 194 7.05 -9.63 -15.44
CA PRO A 194 5.82 -9.01 -15.91
C PRO A 194 6.14 -7.69 -16.63
N ARG A 195 5.81 -7.61 -17.91
CA ARG A 195 5.97 -6.40 -18.72
C ARG A 195 4.89 -5.38 -18.32
N ILE A 196 5.18 -4.58 -17.30
CA ILE A 196 4.28 -3.52 -16.86
C ILE A 196 4.34 -2.39 -17.90
N LYS A 197 3.18 -2.05 -18.49
CA LYS A 197 3.08 -0.93 -19.43
C LYS A 197 3.41 0.37 -18.71
N ALA A 198 4.34 1.14 -19.26
CA ALA A 198 4.65 2.48 -18.81
C ALA A 198 3.42 3.39 -18.99
N CYS A 199 3.13 4.20 -17.98
CA CYS A 199 2.12 5.26 -18.06
C CYS A 199 2.83 6.60 -17.79
N PRO A 200 3.25 7.33 -18.84
CA PRO A 200 3.95 8.59 -18.67
C PRO A 200 3.10 9.60 -17.93
N VAL A 201 3.77 10.37 -17.07
CA VAL A 201 3.14 11.44 -16.31
C VAL A 201 3.13 12.70 -17.17
N PRO A 202 1.95 13.28 -17.48
CA PRO A 202 1.86 14.52 -18.26
C PRO A 202 2.69 15.65 -17.64
N GLU A 203 3.19 16.56 -18.48
CA GLU A 203 4.04 17.69 -18.03
C GLU A 203 3.36 18.52 -16.95
N TRP A 204 2.06 18.83 -17.10
CA TRP A 204 1.33 19.60 -16.11
C TRP A 204 1.29 18.89 -14.74
N LEU A 205 1.18 17.56 -14.73
CA LEU A 205 1.12 16.79 -13.50
C LEU A 205 2.51 16.67 -12.86
N ARG A 206 3.58 16.72 -13.66
CA ARG A 206 4.96 16.85 -13.15
C ARG A 206 5.16 18.19 -12.45
N ALA A 207 4.62 19.28 -13.00
CA ALA A 207 4.66 20.59 -12.36
C ALA A 207 3.87 20.66 -11.03
N GLU A 208 2.88 19.79 -10.85
CA GLU A 208 2.11 19.69 -9.59
C GLU A 208 2.79 18.83 -8.50
N THR A 209 3.96 18.24 -8.78
CA THR A 209 4.71 17.48 -7.76
C THR A 209 5.25 18.38 -6.67
N GLY A 210 5.31 17.87 -5.43
CA GLY A 210 5.77 18.61 -4.27
C GLY A 210 4.94 18.34 -3.01
N SER A 211 5.44 18.86 -1.89
CA SER A 211 4.84 18.73 -0.55
C SER A 211 3.82 19.81 -0.23
N GLY A 212 3.03 19.61 0.82
CA GLY A 212 2.16 20.64 1.41
C GLY A 212 0.81 20.83 0.72
N LYS A 213 0.42 19.91 -0.18
CA LYS A 213 -0.86 19.97 -0.88
C LYS A 213 -2.02 19.71 0.08
N SER A 214 -3.04 20.55 0.03
CA SER A 214 -4.30 20.41 0.75
C SER A 214 -5.24 19.38 0.12
N PHE A 215 -6.29 18.98 0.83
CA PHE A 215 -7.34 18.11 0.28
C PHE A 215 -8.00 18.70 -0.98
N ALA A 216 -8.24 20.01 -1.00
CA ALA A 216 -8.85 20.69 -2.14
C ALA A 216 -7.93 20.63 -3.38
N GLU A 217 -6.63 20.85 -3.20
CA GLU A 217 -5.65 20.74 -4.28
C GLU A 217 -5.54 19.30 -4.80
N ILE A 218 -5.50 18.30 -3.91
CA ILE A 218 -5.47 16.90 -4.35
C ILE A 218 -6.76 16.54 -5.11
N ARG A 219 -7.94 16.99 -4.67
CA ARG A 219 -9.20 16.79 -5.42
C ARG A 219 -9.13 17.41 -6.82
N ALA A 220 -8.66 18.66 -6.92
CA ALA A 220 -8.50 19.34 -8.20
C ALA A 220 -7.53 18.59 -9.14
N ILE A 221 -6.41 18.07 -8.61
CA ILE A 221 -5.47 17.24 -9.36
C ILE A 221 -6.17 15.96 -9.88
N VAL A 222 -6.94 15.28 -9.03
CA VAL A 222 -7.64 14.04 -9.40
C VAL A 222 -8.74 14.27 -10.43
N GLU A 223 -9.49 15.37 -10.29
CA GLU A 223 -10.50 15.78 -11.27
C GLU A 223 -9.86 16.10 -12.62
N ARG A 224 -8.75 16.84 -12.63
CA ARG A 224 -8.00 17.11 -13.85
C ARG A 224 -7.41 15.85 -14.49
N ILE A 225 -6.91 14.89 -13.69
CA ILE A 225 -6.50 13.57 -14.21
C ILE A 225 -7.68 12.88 -14.89
N ARG A 226 -8.88 12.93 -14.30
CA ARG A 226 -10.08 12.31 -14.87
C ARG A 226 -10.48 12.96 -16.20
N GLU A 227 -10.38 14.28 -16.32
CA GLU A 227 -10.62 15.01 -17.58
C GLU A 227 -9.64 14.57 -18.67
N ASP A 228 -8.34 14.51 -18.35
CA ASP A 228 -7.30 14.04 -19.26
C ASP A 228 -7.53 12.59 -19.72
N LEU A 229 -7.89 11.70 -18.80
CA LEU A 229 -8.22 10.31 -19.13
C LEU A 229 -9.43 10.23 -20.07
N THR A 230 -10.41 11.12 -19.90
CA THR A 230 -11.60 11.20 -20.74
C THR A 230 -11.24 11.65 -22.15
N GLU A 231 -10.40 12.69 -22.26
CA GLU A 231 -9.93 13.20 -23.54
C GLU A 231 -9.07 12.17 -24.28
N GLN A 232 -8.13 11.52 -23.60
CA GLN A 232 -7.33 10.42 -24.18
C GLN A 232 -8.21 9.26 -24.65
N HIS A 233 -9.25 8.92 -23.88
CA HIS A 233 -10.19 7.88 -24.26
C HIS A 233 -10.97 8.25 -25.54
N ARG A 234 -11.45 9.50 -25.61
CA ARG A 234 -12.15 10.04 -26.79
C ARG A 234 -11.24 10.08 -28.02
N GLN A 235 -9.98 10.48 -27.87
CA GLN A 235 -9.01 10.50 -28.96
C GLN A 235 -8.72 9.08 -29.46
N THR A 236 -8.52 8.14 -28.54
CA THR A 236 -8.32 6.73 -28.88
C THR A 236 -9.47 6.20 -29.74
N GLN A 237 -10.73 6.44 -29.32
CA GLN A 237 -11.93 6.03 -30.07
C GLN A 237 -12.02 6.66 -31.47
N LYS A 238 -11.64 7.93 -31.64
CA LYS A 238 -11.67 8.61 -32.95
C LYS A 238 -10.64 8.06 -33.94
N THR A 239 -9.54 7.49 -33.45
CA THR A 239 -8.45 6.96 -34.28
C THR A 239 -8.60 5.48 -34.66
N GLU A 240 -9.70 4.82 -34.29
CA GLU A 240 -9.94 3.37 -34.51
C GLU A 240 -10.22 2.98 -35.98
N GLY A 241 -9.64 3.69 -36.95
CA GLY A 241 -9.74 3.39 -38.38
C GLY A 241 -8.71 2.39 -38.93
N LYS A 242 -7.63 2.06 -38.20
CA LYS A 242 -6.62 1.05 -38.59
C LYS A 242 -5.83 0.58 -37.34
N ASP A 243 -5.96 -0.69 -36.97
CA ASP A 243 -5.09 -1.47 -36.06
C ASP A 243 -4.93 -1.12 -34.56
N LYS A 244 -5.61 -0.12 -33.97
CA LYS A 244 -5.37 0.31 -32.57
C LYS A 244 -6.41 -0.08 -31.49
N SER A 245 -7.18 -1.15 -31.65
CA SER A 245 -8.24 -1.57 -30.68
C SER A 245 -7.78 -1.92 -29.24
N LYS A 246 -6.48 -1.89 -28.94
CA LYS A 246 -5.88 -2.38 -27.70
C LYS A 246 -5.24 -1.33 -26.79
N GLU A 247 -5.20 -0.07 -27.22
CA GLU A 247 -4.67 0.99 -26.35
C GLU A 247 -5.73 1.34 -25.30
N GLN A 248 -5.39 1.14 -24.04
CA GLN A 248 -6.23 1.49 -22.89
C GLN A 248 -5.56 2.67 -22.21
N VAL A 249 -6.36 3.67 -21.84
CA VAL A 249 -5.90 4.73 -20.94
C VAL A 249 -5.46 4.11 -19.62
N LEU A 250 -4.46 4.70 -18.98
CA LEU A 250 -3.88 4.21 -17.73
C LEU A 250 -3.76 5.38 -16.76
N PHE A 251 -3.91 5.09 -15.47
CA PHE A 251 -3.71 6.10 -14.43
C PHE A 251 -2.21 6.49 -14.33
N PRO A 252 -1.85 7.78 -14.26
CA PRO A 252 -0.47 8.25 -14.23
C PRO A 252 0.39 7.62 -13.12
N ASP A 253 1.69 7.45 -13.37
CA ASP A 253 2.65 6.86 -12.42
C ASP A 253 3.10 7.85 -11.31
N ILE A 254 2.13 8.26 -10.48
CA ILE A 254 2.34 9.11 -9.29
C ILE A 254 2.04 8.37 -7.99
N GLU A 255 2.52 8.92 -6.87
CA GLU A 255 2.07 8.61 -5.51
C GLU A 255 1.64 9.89 -4.79
N ILE A 256 0.63 9.77 -3.93
CA ILE A 256 0.09 10.85 -3.10
C ILE A 256 0.37 10.46 -1.65
N LEU A 257 1.45 10.95 -1.06
CA LEU A 257 1.90 10.54 0.26
C LEU A 257 1.30 11.47 1.33
N PRO A 258 0.57 10.96 2.32
CA PRO A 258 -0.01 11.80 3.36
C PRO A 258 1.02 12.15 4.42
N THR A 259 0.95 13.39 4.89
CA THR A 259 1.56 13.86 6.13
C THR A 259 0.48 13.84 7.22
N PHE A 260 0.76 13.16 8.32
CA PHE A 260 -0.21 13.00 9.41
C PHE A 260 -0.02 14.04 10.50
N ARG A 261 -1.12 14.38 11.17
CA ARG A 261 -1.09 15.20 12.38
C ARG A 261 -0.36 14.46 13.52
N GLU A 262 0.20 15.23 14.43
CA GLU A 262 0.98 14.75 15.57
C GLU A 262 0.26 13.67 16.39
N TRP A 263 -1.03 13.88 16.70
CA TRP A 263 -1.82 12.93 17.49
C TRP A 263 -1.90 11.52 16.86
N VAL A 264 -1.85 11.41 15.53
CA VAL A 264 -1.85 10.12 14.83
C VAL A 264 -0.52 9.41 15.05
N LEU A 265 0.59 10.14 15.00
CA LEU A 265 1.92 9.62 15.19
C LEU A 265 2.14 9.18 16.65
N GLU A 266 1.65 9.98 17.60
CA GLU A 266 1.65 9.63 19.03
C GLU A 266 0.86 8.35 19.29
N GLN A 267 -0.36 8.25 18.75
CA GLN A 267 -1.20 7.06 18.89
C GLN A 267 -0.50 5.81 18.34
N ALA A 268 0.13 5.92 17.17
CA ALA A 268 0.86 4.80 16.57
C ALA A 268 2.07 4.36 17.43
N ASN A 269 2.78 5.31 18.03
CA ASN A 269 3.89 5.02 18.93
C ASN A 269 3.42 4.30 20.21
N GLU A 270 2.29 4.72 20.78
CA GLU A 270 1.70 4.05 21.95
C GLU A 270 1.22 2.63 21.62
N ASP A 271 0.64 2.41 20.44
CA ASP A 271 0.24 1.08 19.97
C ASP A 271 1.45 0.14 19.84
N VAL A 272 2.59 0.64 19.33
CA VAL A 272 3.85 -0.13 19.25
C VAL A 272 4.38 -0.46 20.65
N LYS A 273 4.37 0.49 21.59
CA LYS A 273 4.78 0.23 22.98
C LYS A 273 3.88 -0.82 23.65
N ASN A 274 2.57 -0.74 23.44
CA ASN A 274 1.60 -1.66 24.04
C ASN A 274 1.72 -3.08 23.48
N THR A 275 1.93 -3.21 22.17
CA THR A 275 2.17 -4.52 21.52
C THR A 275 3.47 -5.16 22.00
N SER A 276 4.54 -4.39 22.17
CA SER A 276 5.82 -4.86 22.74
C SER A 276 5.72 -5.30 24.20
N LYS A 277 4.93 -4.58 25.03
CA LYS A 277 4.67 -4.99 26.42
C LYS A 277 3.87 -6.29 26.48
N LYS A 278 2.87 -6.45 25.61
CA LYS A 278 2.02 -7.66 25.55
C LYS A 278 2.80 -8.89 25.09
N SER A 279 3.72 -8.74 24.14
CA SER A 279 4.59 -9.84 23.71
C SER A 279 5.58 -10.27 24.80
N ARG A 280 6.13 -9.32 25.58
CA ARG A 280 7.00 -9.63 26.73
C ARG A 280 6.25 -10.30 27.88
N ALA A 281 5.00 -9.91 28.16
CA ALA A 281 4.20 -10.53 29.21
C ALA A 281 3.77 -11.98 28.86
N GLY A 282 3.53 -12.28 27.58
CA GLY A 282 3.16 -13.62 27.12
C GLY A 282 4.27 -14.68 27.22
N THR A 283 5.54 -14.28 27.33
CA THR A 283 6.67 -15.21 27.45
C THR A 283 6.81 -15.80 28.87
N TYR A 284 6.30 -15.13 29.91
CA TYR A 284 6.45 -15.57 31.30
C TYR A 284 5.42 -16.62 31.76
N ASP A 285 4.40 -16.93 30.95
CA ASP A 285 3.30 -17.85 31.33
C ASP A 285 3.33 -19.21 30.59
N ALA A 286 4.42 -19.50 29.84
CA ALA A 286 4.63 -20.79 29.17
C ALA A 286 5.52 -21.77 29.97
N GLY A 287 5.78 -21.48 31.25
CA GLY A 287 6.78 -22.19 32.08
C GLY A 287 6.21 -23.10 33.19
N LYS A 288 4.93 -23.46 33.17
CA LYS A 288 4.35 -24.42 34.15
C LYS A 288 3.88 -25.71 33.49
N TYR A 289 4.80 -26.46 32.90
CA TYR A 289 4.60 -27.90 32.70
C TYR A 289 4.93 -28.63 34.02
N GLN A 290 3.90 -29.15 34.69
CA GLN A 290 4.03 -30.08 35.81
C GLN A 290 4.72 -31.37 35.31
N LYS A 291 5.83 -31.76 35.96
CA LYS A 291 6.48 -33.05 35.73
C LYS A 291 5.54 -34.19 36.17
N PRO A 292 5.35 -35.25 35.38
CA PRO A 292 4.62 -36.43 35.83
C PRO A 292 5.43 -37.21 36.88
N ASN A 293 4.72 -37.59 37.94
CA ASN A 293 5.22 -38.33 39.09
C ASN A 293 5.55 -39.78 38.69
N LYS A 294 6.80 -40.22 38.83
CA LYS A 294 7.20 -41.62 38.62
C LYS A 294 6.78 -42.43 39.85
N GLN A 295 5.73 -43.24 39.73
CA GLN A 295 5.44 -44.30 40.68
C GLN A 295 6.39 -45.48 40.46
N THR A 296 7.13 -45.81 41.51
CA THR A 296 7.87 -47.05 41.70
C THR A 296 6.89 -48.22 41.81
N ILE A 297 7.08 -49.25 40.97
CA ILE A 297 6.48 -50.56 41.13
C ILE A 297 7.56 -51.47 41.69
N THR A 298 7.31 -52.01 42.89
CA THR A 298 7.95 -53.19 43.48
C THR A 298 7.42 -54.47 42.88
#